data_AF-A0A353N2M5-F1
#
_entry.id   AF-A0A353N2M5-F1
#
_cell.length_a   1.000
_cell.length_b   1.000
_cell.length_c   1.000
_cell.angle_alpha   90.00
_cell.angle_beta   90.00
_cell.angle_gamma   90.00
#
_symmetry.space_group_name_H-M   'P 1'
#
loop_
_entity.id
_entity.type
_entity.pdbx_description
1 polymer ?
#
loop_
_entity_poly.entity_id
_entity_poly.type
_entity_poly.pdbx_seq_one_letter_code
_entity_poly.pdbx_strand_id
1 'polypeptide(L)'
;ADSATEKHVPVIEKKDGGILVKVGSIPHPMEEKHYIEWIQLIVDGKNCKQFLKPGDAPEAFFSENGDSVSAREYCNIHGLWRS
;
A
#
# COMPACT_ATOMS: atom_id res chain seq x y z
N ALA A 1 4.38 18.38 -5.79
CA ALA A 1 3.27 17.81 -5.01
C ALA A 1 3.75 17.64 -3.59
N ASP A 2 3.04 18.17 -2.60
CA ASP A 2 3.43 18.07 -1.19
C ASP A 2 3.49 16.59 -0.75
N SER A 3 4.62 16.22 -0.15
CA SER A 3 4.88 14.88 0.36
C SER A 3 4.31 14.74 1.78
N ALA A 4 3.00 14.56 1.89
CA ALA A 4 2.33 14.39 3.19
C ALA A 4 2.38 12.92 3.63
N THR A 5 2.84 12.66 4.85
CA THR A 5 2.95 11.31 5.43
C THR A 5 1.61 10.58 5.47
N GLU A 6 0.53 11.33 5.75
CA GLU A 6 -0.85 10.85 5.79
C GLU A 6 -1.36 10.25 4.48
N LYS A 7 -0.70 10.52 3.34
CA LYS A 7 -1.07 9.98 2.02
C LYS A 7 -0.16 8.85 1.56
N HIS A 8 0.94 8.57 2.26
CA HIS A 8 1.97 7.65 1.76
C HIS A 8 2.30 6.53 2.74
N VAL A 9 2.20 6.78 4.04
CA VAL A 9 2.43 5.71 5.03
C VAL A 9 1.32 4.66 4.88
N PRO A 10 1.65 3.39 4.57
CA PRO A 10 0.65 2.35 4.45
C PRO A 10 -0.13 2.15 5.75
N VAL A 11 -1.42 1.88 5.63
CA VAL A 11 -2.31 1.53 6.74
C VAL A 11 -2.72 0.08 6.59
N ILE A 12 -2.38 -0.73 7.58
CA ILE A 12 -2.62 -2.17 7.59
C ILE A 12 -3.90 -2.46 8.39
N GLU A 13 -4.86 -3.13 7.76
CA GLU A 13 -6.14 -3.51 8.35
C GLU A 13 -6.31 -5.03 8.22
N LYS A 14 -6.34 -5.76 9.35
CA LYS A 14 -6.67 -7.19 9.36
C LYS A 14 -8.17 -7.35 9.09
N LYS A 15 -8.53 -8.17 8.11
CA LYS A 15 -9.91 -8.49 7.73
C LYS A 15 -10.15 -9.99 7.79
N ASP A 16 -11.42 -10.38 7.73
CA ASP A 16 -11.74 -11.79 7.55
C ASP A 16 -11.11 -12.31 6.25
N GLY A 17 -10.40 -13.43 6.33
CA GLY A 17 -9.70 -14.04 5.20
C GLY A 17 -8.38 -13.40 4.76
N GLY A 18 -7.89 -12.32 5.40
CA GLY A 18 -6.58 -11.76 5.05
C GLY A 18 -6.29 -10.35 5.55
N ILE A 19 -5.41 -9.64 4.86
CA ILE A 19 -4.90 -8.31 5.24
C ILE A 19 -5.16 -7.33 4.10
N LEU A 20 -5.84 -6.22 4.41
CA LEU A 20 -5.99 -5.09 3.51
C LEU A 20 -4.92 -4.04 3.83
N VAL A 21 -4.17 -3.62 2.82
CA VAL A 21 -3.23 -2.52 2.93
C VAL A 21 -3.75 -1.34 2.11
N LYS A 22 -3.93 -0.18 2.75
CA LYS A 22 -4.32 1.08 2.09
C LYS A 22 -3.12 2.03 2.05
N VAL A 23 -3.00 2.83 1.01
CA VAL A 23 -1.96 3.85 0.92
C VAL A 23 -2.53 5.22 1.24
N GLY A 24 -2.11 5.62 2.43
CA GLY A 24 -2.52 6.78 3.20
C GLY A 24 -3.63 6.49 4.21
N SER A 25 -3.58 7.18 5.36
CA SER A 25 -4.76 7.40 6.21
C SER A 25 -5.76 8.32 5.51
N ILE A 26 -5.29 9.14 4.57
CA ILE A 26 -6.06 9.82 3.53
C ILE A 26 -5.68 9.17 2.19
N PRO A 27 -6.65 8.74 1.35
CA PRO A 27 -6.35 8.07 0.10
C PRO A 27 -5.36 8.84 -0.78
N HIS A 28 -4.30 8.16 -1.20
CA HIS A 28 -3.36 8.70 -2.18
C HIS A 28 -4.04 8.92 -3.55
N PRO A 29 -3.68 9.97 -4.31
CA PRO A 29 -4.13 10.12 -5.70
C PRO A 29 -3.76 8.93 -6.58
N MET A 30 -4.62 8.55 -7.52
CA MET A 30 -4.34 7.46 -8.48
C MET A 30 -4.54 7.97 -9.91
N GLU A 31 -3.86 9.07 -10.22
CA GLU A 31 -3.95 9.76 -11.51
C GLU A 31 -2.84 9.27 -12.46
N GLU A 32 -3.02 9.42 -13.78
CA GLU A 32 -2.06 8.90 -14.79
C GLU A 32 -0.60 9.31 -14.55
N LYS A 33 -0.38 10.53 -14.02
CA LYS A 33 0.95 11.07 -13.76
C LYS A 33 1.38 10.95 -12.30
N HIS A 34 0.48 10.56 -11.39
CA HIS A 34 0.73 10.52 -9.96
C HIS A 34 -0.11 9.43 -9.30
N TYR A 35 0.50 8.27 -9.07
CA TYR A 35 -0.17 7.09 -8.56
C TYR A 35 0.81 6.18 -7.81
N ILE A 36 0.23 5.25 -7.05
CA ILE A 36 0.96 4.18 -6.41
C ILE A 36 1.18 3.08 -7.43
N GLU A 37 2.44 2.76 -7.73
CA GLU A 37 2.78 1.73 -8.72
C GLU A 37 2.57 0.32 -8.14
N TRP A 38 2.87 0.16 -6.85
CA TRP A 38 2.71 -1.11 -6.17
C TRP A 38 2.59 -0.97 -4.65
N ILE A 39 1.94 -1.97 -4.06
CA ILE A 39 1.85 -2.21 -2.62
C ILE A 39 2.48 -3.56 -2.33
N GLN A 40 3.32 -3.64 -1.30
CA GLN A 40 3.95 -4.85 -0.83
C GLN A 40 3.54 -5.14 0.61
N LEU A 41 3.03 -6.35 0.84
CA LEU A 41 2.86 -6.94 2.17
C LEU A 41 4.06 -7.83 2.48
N ILE A 42 4.62 -7.68 3.67
CA ILE A 42 5.62 -8.59 4.23
C ILE A 42 5.01 -9.21 5.48
N VAL A 43 4.76 -10.51 5.44
CA VAL A 43 4.08 -11.26 6.50
C VAL A 43 4.84 -12.53 6.81
N ASP A 44 5.33 -12.65 8.04
CA ASP A 44 6.13 -13.78 8.53
C ASP A 44 7.29 -14.18 7.58
N GLY A 45 7.95 -13.17 7.00
CA GLY A 45 9.06 -13.34 6.05
C GLY A 45 8.64 -13.61 4.60
N LYS A 46 7.35 -13.86 4.33
CA LYS A 46 6.81 -13.91 2.96
C LYS A 46 6.66 -12.50 2.39
N ASN A 47 6.82 -12.39 1.08
CA ASN A 47 6.72 -11.12 0.36
C ASN A 47 5.64 -11.24 -0.73
N CYS A 48 4.55 -10.50 -0.57
CA CYS A 48 3.46 -10.43 -1.53
C CYS A 48 3.42 -9.01 -2.11
N LYS A 49 3.40 -8.87 -3.43
CA LYS A 49 3.37 -7.55 -4.08
C LYS A 49 2.20 -7.50 -5.07
N GLN A 50 1.40 -6.45 -4.95
CA GLN A 50 0.34 -6.11 -5.88
C GLN A 50 0.75 -4.86 -6.65
N PHE A 51 0.73 -4.93 -7.98
CA PHE A 51 0.87 -3.74 -8.83
C PHE A 51 -0.49 -3.10 -9.05
N LEU A 52 -0.52 -1.78 -9.08
CA LEU A 52 -1.73 -1.00 -9.33
C LEU A 52 -1.56 -0.19 -10.62
N LYS A 53 -2.67 0.35 -11.12
CA LYS A 53 -2.72 1.23 -12.28
C LYS A 53 -3.42 2.54 -11.90
N PRO A 54 -3.19 3.63 -12.65
CA PRO A 54 -4.02 4.82 -12.54
C PRO A 54 -5.50 4.48 -12.63
N GLY A 55 -6.31 5.09 -11.76
CA GLY A 55 -7.74 4.85 -11.61
C GLY A 55 -8.12 3.74 -10.63
N ASP A 56 -7.19 2.87 -10.24
CA ASP A 56 -7.44 1.88 -9.19
C ASP A 56 -7.60 2.57 -7.82
N ALA A 57 -8.24 1.88 -6.87
CA ALA A 57 -8.16 2.31 -5.48
C ALA A 57 -6.71 2.15 -4.97
N PRO A 58 -6.19 3.07 -4.13
CA PRO A 58 -4.83 2.97 -3.58
C PRO A 58 -4.77 1.94 -2.44
N GLU A 59 -5.24 0.73 -2.69
CA GLU A 59 -5.29 -0.36 -1.71
C GLU A 59 -5.12 -1.73 -2.36
N ALA A 60 -4.67 -2.71 -1.58
CA ALA A 60 -4.50 -4.09 -2.01
C ALA A 60 -4.86 -5.05 -0.88
N PHE A 61 -5.70 -6.04 -1.22
CA PHE A 61 -6.04 -7.14 -0.32
C PHE A 61 -5.15 -8.34 -0.59
N PHE A 62 -4.61 -8.92 0.47
CA PHE A 62 -3.77 -10.12 0.43
C PHE A 62 -4.41 -11.21 1.28
N SER A 63 -4.64 -12.39 0.69
CA SER A 63 -5.17 -13.57 1.40
C SER A 63 -4.10 -14.27 2.25
N GLU A 64 -3.24 -13.50 2.89
CA GLU A 64 -2.22 -13.97 3.83
C GLU A 64 -2.60 -13.58 5.25
N ASN A 65 -2.18 -14.41 6.20
CA ASN A 65 -2.38 -14.19 7.63
C ASN A 65 -1.05 -14.47 8.35
N GLY A 66 -0.81 -13.74 9.43
CA GLY A 66 0.42 -13.87 10.19
C GLY A 66 0.52 -12.89 11.36
N ASP A 67 1.59 -13.07 12.12
CA ASP A 67 1.84 -12.32 13.36
C ASP A 67 2.73 -11.10 13.10
N SER A 68 3.81 -11.29 12.33
CA SER A 68 4.74 -10.21 11.97
C SER A 68 4.34 -9.64 10.62
N VAL A 69 3.72 -8.46 10.63
CA VAL A 69 3.17 -7.81 9.44
C VAL A 69 3.79 -6.42 9.27
N SER A 70 4.28 -6.13 8.07
CA SER A 70 4.67 -4.78 7.65
C SER A 70 4.26 -4.56 6.19
N ALA A 71 4.18 -3.30 5.79
CA ALA A 71 3.78 -2.93 4.44
C ALA A 71 4.69 -1.85 3.85
N ARG A 72 4.79 -1.85 2.53
CA ARG A 72 5.51 -0.84 1.76
C ARG A 72 4.72 -0.45 0.53
N GLU A 73 4.92 0.76 0.06
CA GLU A 73 4.33 1.26 -1.18
C GLU A 73 5.36 2.07 -1.97
N TYR A 74 5.11 2.23 -3.26
CA TYR A 74 5.91 3.11 -4.10
C TYR A 74 5.04 4.04 -4.93
N CYS A 75 5.13 5.33 -4.62
CA CYS A 75 4.59 6.40 -5.44
C CYS A 75 5.59 6.74 -6.56
N ASN A 76 5.10 6.85 -7.79
CA ASN A 76 5.95 7.17 -8.94
C ASN A 76 6.64 8.55 -8.85
N ILE A 77 6.12 9.47 -8.02
CA ILE A 77 6.70 10.79 -7.76
C ILE A 77 7.47 10.85 -6.43
N HIS A 78 6.90 10.27 -5.36
CA HIS A 78 7.42 10.44 -4.00
C HIS A 78 8.25 9.25 -3.48
N GLY A 79 8.40 8.21 -4.30
CA GLY A 79 9.27 7.08 -4.01
C GLY A 79 8.69 6.11 -2.97
N LEU A 80 9.59 5.46 -2.22
CA LEU A 80 9.28 4.33 -1.34
C LEU A 80 8.87 4.77 0.06
N TRP A 81 7.77 4.23 0.58
CA TRP A 81 7.32 4.40 1.97
C TRP A 81 7.04 3.06 2.65
N ARG A 82 7.01 3.07 3.99
CA ARG A 82 6.82 1.86 4.81
C ARG A 82 6.14 2.15 6.15
N SER A 83 5.46 1.13 6.68
CA SER A 83 4.85 1.05 8.01
C SER A 83 5.35 -0.18 8.78
#